data_AF-A0A3B8YYT9-F1
#
_entry.id   AF-A0A3B8YYT9-F1
#
_cell.length_a   1.000
_cell.length_b   1.000
_cell.length_c   1.000
_cell.angle_alpha   90.00
_cell.angle_beta   90.00
_cell.angle_gamma   90.00
#
_symmetry.space_group_name_H-M   'P 1'
#
loop_
_entity.id
_entity.type
_entity.pdbx_description
1 polymer ?
#
loop_
_entity_poly.entity_id
_entity_poly.type
_entity_poly.pdbx_seq_one_letter_code
_entity_poly.pdbx_strand_id
1 'polypeptide(L)'
;SSVLAGLGLLLLARARDPWSGLLAATVWGLGVCFLWPTMLATVSERFPRGGELFIGLLGVAGALAIQFVLPMLGSIFDAEKIRLAGSVEALAELGPVAQQGILSQAAQTSFETNALLPAVLVLIFGLIWLRDRREGGYRAERLDE
;
A
#
# COMPACT_ATOMS: atom_id res chain seq x y z
N SER A 1 7.53 8.81 -2.76
CA SER A 1 6.57 8.24 -1.79
C SER A 1 6.53 6.71 -1.86
N SER A 2 6.26 6.10 -3.02
CA SER A 2 6.09 4.64 -3.15
C SER A 2 7.27 3.80 -2.65
N VAL A 3 8.51 4.26 -2.84
CA VAL A 3 9.71 3.60 -2.30
C VAL A 3 9.65 3.53 -0.77
N LEU A 4 9.30 4.64 -0.09
CA LEU A 4 9.18 4.68 1.37
C LEU A 4 8.01 3.80 1.86
N ALA A 5 6.88 3.78 1.14
CA ALA A 5 5.76 2.92 1.47
C ALA A 5 6.15 1.43 1.37
N GLY A 6 6.86 1.04 0.30
CA GLY A 6 7.34 -0.33 0.12
C GLY A 6 8.38 -0.73 1.17
N LEU A 7 9.38 0.12 1.41
CA LEU A 7 10.39 -0.11 2.46
C LEU A 7 9.74 -0.21 3.84
N GLY A 8 8.78 0.66 4.16
CA GLY A 8 8.04 0.61 5.42
C GLY A 8 7.28 -0.71 5.62
N LEU A 9 6.65 -1.25 4.57
CA LEU A 9 6.00 -2.58 4.65
C LEU A 9 7.01 -3.72 4.83
N LEU A 10 8.16 -3.67 4.14
CA LEU A 10 9.22 -4.67 4.31
C LEU A 10 9.87 -4.61 5.70
N LEU A 11 9.93 -3.42 6.31
CA LEU A 11 10.36 -3.23 7.69
C LEU A 11 9.31 -3.76 8.68
N LEU A 12 8.02 -3.49 8.45
CA LEU A 12 6.92 -4.02 9.27
C LEU A 12 6.87 -5.56 9.22
N ALA A 13 7.13 -6.15 8.05
CA ALA A 13 7.22 -7.60 7.89
C ALA A 13 8.37 -8.24 8.71
N ARG A 14 9.35 -7.45 9.14
CA ARG A 14 10.51 -7.92 9.93
C ARG A 14 10.50 -7.42 11.37
N ALA A 15 9.56 -6.56 11.76
CA ALA A 15 9.49 -5.98 13.08
C ALA A 15 9.07 -7.04 14.12
N ARG A 16 9.88 -7.21 15.17
CA ARG A 16 9.65 -8.19 16.24
C ARG A 16 9.30 -7.53 17.59
N ASP A 17 9.75 -6.29 17.77
CA ASP A 17 9.57 -5.54 19.02
C ASP A 17 8.69 -4.29 18.79
N PRO A 18 7.94 -3.81 19.81
CA PRO A 18 7.04 -2.65 19.66
C PRO A 18 7.72 -1.39 19.11
N TRP A 19 8.96 -1.11 19.54
CA TRP A 19 9.73 0.03 19.06
C TRP A 19 10.11 -0.09 17.58
N SER A 20 10.52 -1.28 17.16
CA SER A 20 10.82 -1.55 15.75
C SER A 20 9.57 -1.43 14.87
N GLY A 21 8.42 -1.87 15.38
CA GLY A 21 7.12 -1.73 14.73
C GLY A 21 6.72 -0.26 14.58
N LEU A 22 6.88 0.56 15.62
CA LEU A 22 6.58 1.99 15.58
C LEU A 22 7.44 2.74 14.56
N LEU A 23 8.75 2.47 14.53
CA LEU A 23 9.65 3.08 13.55
C LEU A 23 9.29 2.64 12.12
N ALA A 24 9.04 1.35 11.90
CA ALA A 24 8.64 0.83 10.60
C ALA A 24 7.29 1.42 10.12
N ALA A 25 6.30 1.49 11.02
CA ALA A 25 5.01 2.12 10.76
C ALA A 25 5.14 3.61 10.42
N THR A 26 6.10 4.32 11.03
CA THR A 26 6.37 5.72 10.72
C THR A 26 6.92 5.87 9.31
N VAL A 27 7.90 5.04 8.91
CA VAL A 27 8.44 5.05 7.54
C VAL A 27 7.35 4.73 6.52
N TRP A 28 6.52 3.72 6.80
CA TRP A 28 5.38 3.37 5.97
C TRP A 28 4.37 4.52 5.86
N GLY A 29 4.00 5.13 6.99
CA GLY A 29 3.06 6.25 7.07
C GLY A 29 3.52 7.48 6.29
N LEU A 30 4.82 7.82 6.37
CA LEU A 30 5.42 8.87 5.54
C LEU A 30 5.34 8.54 4.04
N GLY A 31 5.45 7.26 3.66
CA GLY A 31 5.25 6.85 2.27
C GLY A 31 3.81 7.06 1.80
N VAL A 32 2.84 6.58 2.59
CA VAL A 32 1.42 6.57 2.23
C VAL A 32 0.79 7.97 2.27
N CYS A 33 1.18 8.83 3.20
CA CYS A 33 0.59 10.17 3.32
C CYS A 33 0.82 11.03 2.07
N PHE A 34 1.92 10.80 1.34
CA PHE A 34 2.21 11.51 0.10
C PHE A 34 1.69 10.79 -1.16
N LEU A 35 1.25 9.53 -1.09
CA LEU A 35 0.74 8.80 -2.25
C LEU A 35 -0.52 9.45 -2.81
N TRP A 36 -1.51 9.75 -1.96
CA TRP A 36 -2.78 10.31 -2.40
C TRP A 36 -2.65 11.73 -3.00
N PRO A 37 -2.01 12.71 -2.32
CA PRO A 37 -1.86 14.05 -2.88
C PRO A 37 -1.07 14.08 -4.18
N THR A 38 -0.02 13.25 -4.30
CA THR A 38 0.80 13.21 -5.53
C THR A 38 0.06 12.58 -6.70
N MET A 39 -0.77 11.56 -6.49
CA MET A 39 -1.63 11.00 -7.54
C MET A 39 -2.65 12.02 -8.03
N LEU A 40 -3.33 12.72 -7.11
CA LEU A 40 -4.29 13.76 -7.46
C LEU A 40 -3.65 14.90 -8.24
N ALA A 41 -2.50 15.41 -7.77
CA ALA A 41 -1.75 16.45 -8.47
C ALA A 41 -1.33 15.99 -9.88
N THR A 42 -0.84 14.76 -10.01
CA THR A 42 -0.44 14.20 -11.31
C THR A 42 -1.62 14.10 -12.27
N VAL A 43 -2.80 13.70 -11.80
CA VAL A 43 -4.01 13.61 -12.64
C VAL A 43 -4.48 15.01 -13.05
N SER A 44 -4.47 16.00 -12.14
CA SER A 44 -4.85 17.37 -12.49
C SER A 44 -3.91 18.02 -13.51
N GLU A 45 -2.62 17.70 -13.44
CA GLU A 45 -1.63 18.21 -14.39
C GLU A 45 -1.72 17.51 -15.76
N ARG A 46 -1.89 16.18 -15.77
CA ARG A 46 -1.92 15.41 -17.04
C ARG A 46 -3.24 15.49 -17.78
N PHE A 47 -4.35 15.72 -17.08
CA PHE A 47 -5.69 15.74 -17.65
C PHE A 47 -6.45 17.01 -17.25
N PRO A 48 -5.95 18.21 -17.60
CA PRO A 48 -6.53 19.48 -17.15
C PRO A 48 -7.98 19.65 -17.64
N ARG A 49 -8.30 19.15 -18.84
CA ARG A 49 -9.67 19.16 -19.42
C ARG A 49 -10.64 18.21 -18.71
N GLY A 50 -10.12 17.22 -17.98
CA GLY A 50 -10.93 16.24 -17.26
C GLY A 50 -11.51 16.76 -15.94
N GLY A 51 -10.96 17.87 -15.43
CA GLY A 51 -11.49 18.61 -14.27
C GLY A 51 -11.87 17.74 -13.07
N GLU A 52 -12.97 18.12 -12.42
CA GLU A 52 -13.56 17.44 -11.27
C GLU A 52 -14.02 16.01 -11.56
N LEU A 53 -14.42 15.71 -12.81
CA LEU A 53 -14.87 14.37 -13.20
C LEU A 53 -13.74 13.35 -13.05
N PHE A 54 -12.55 13.66 -13.56
CA PHE A 54 -11.40 12.74 -13.51
C PHE A 54 -10.88 12.56 -12.10
N ILE A 55 -10.88 13.64 -11.31
CA ILE A 55 -10.56 13.59 -9.88
C ILE A 55 -11.58 12.73 -9.11
N GLY A 56 -12.87 12.86 -9.40
CA GLY A 56 -13.93 12.03 -8.83
C GLY A 56 -13.78 10.55 -9.19
N LEU A 57 -13.49 10.25 -10.47
CA LEU A 57 -13.23 8.88 -10.94
C LEU A 57 -12.02 8.26 -10.27
N LEU A 58 -10.95 9.02 -10.03
CA LEU A 58 -9.79 8.53 -9.26
C LEU A 58 -10.18 8.17 -7.82
N GLY A 59 -11.03 8.99 -7.19
CA GLY A 59 -11.64 8.72 -5.88
C GLY A 59 -12.40 7.39 -5.85
N VAL A 60 -13.32 7.20 -6.81
CA VAL A 60 -14.11 5.97 -6.94
C VAL A 60 -13.23 4.76 -7.21
N ALA A 61 -12.23 4.88 -8.08
CA ALA A 61 -11.28 3.80 -8.36
C ALA A 61 -10.50 3.39 -7.11
N GLY A 62 -10.04 4.36 -6.31
CA GLY A 62 -9.39 4.10 -5.02
C GLY A 62 -10.32 3.38 -4.02
N ALA A 63 -11.56 3.85 -3.88
CA ALA A 63 -12.55 3.22 -3.00
C ALA A 63 -12.93 1.81 -3.45
N LEU A 64 -13.06 1.60 -4.76
CA LEU A 64 -13.36 0.29 -5.34
C LEU A 64 -12.21 -0.70 -5.16
N ALA A 65 -10.96 -0.23 -5.28
CA ALA A 65 -9.78 -1.09 -5.07
C ALA A 65 -9.75 -1.70 -3.66
N ILE A 66 -10.17 -0.95 -2.64
CA ILE A 66 -10.26 -1.42 -1.25
C ILE A 66 -11.18 -2.65 -1.12
N GLN A 67 -12.28 -2.71 -1.89
CA GLN A 67 -13.23 -3.82 -1.86
C GLN A 67 -12.63 -5.15 -2.35
N PHE A 68 -11.56 -5.11 -3.13
CA PHE A 68 -10.87 -6.31 -3.61
C PHE A 68 -9.62 -6.62 -2.78
N VAL A 69 -8.85 -5.58 -2.44
CA VAL A 69 -7.55 -5.76 -1.76
C VAL A 69 -7.74 -6.15 -0.30
N LEU A 70 -8.71 -5.59 0.43
CA LEU A 70 -8.92 -5.94 1.84
C LEU A 70 -9.35 -7.40 2.05
N PRO A 71 -10.34 -7.95 1.30
CA PRO A 71 -10.69 -9.36 1.42
C PRO A 71 -9.53 -10.29 1.04
N MET A 72 -8.74 -9.93 0.02
CA MET A 72 -7.56 -10.70 -0.37
C MET A 72 -6.53 -10.75 0.76
N LEU A 73 -6.17 -9.60 1.35
CA LEU A 73 -5.25 -9.56 2.49
C LEU A 73 -5.80 -10.30 3.72
N GLY A 74 -7.11 -10.20 3.97
CA GLY A 74 -7.79 -10.96 5.02
C GLY A 74 -7.65 -12.46 4.83
N SER A 75 -7.86 -12.96 3.60
CA SER A 75 -7.71 -14.38 3.29
C SER A 75 -6.28 -14.89 3.50
N ILE A 76 -5.27 -14.08 3.19
CA ILE A 76 -3.85 -14.41 3.42
C ILE A 76 -3.56 -14.47 4.92
N PHE A 77 -4.04 -13.49 5.68
CA PHE A 77 -3.90 -13.46 7.13
C PHE A 77 -4.58 -14.66 7.80
N ASP A 78 -5.78 -15.01 7.35
CA ASP A 78 -6.55 -16.15 7.85
C ASP A 78 -5.87 -17.49 7.53
N ALA A 79 -5.40 -17.66 6.29
CA ALA A 79 -4.67 -18.86 5.89
C ALA A 79 -3.38 -19.04 6.71
N GLU A 80 -2.67 -17.95 6.99
CA GLU A 80 -1.42 -18.01 7.75
C GLU A 80 -1.64 -18.34 9.22
N LYS A 81 -2.70 -17.78 9.84
CA LYS A 81 -3.11 -18.17 11.20
C LYS A 81 -3.36 -19.67 11.30
N ILE A 82 -4.10 -20.24 10.34
CA ILE A 82 -4.42 -21.67 10.32
C ILE A 82 -3.15 -22.50 10.09
N ARG A 83 -2.25 -22.05 9.19
CA ARG A 83 -0.98 -22.74 8.92
C ARG A 83 -0.10 -22.85 10.17
N LEU A 84 -0.02 -21.78 10.95
CA LEU A 84 0.82 -21.72 12.15
C LEU A 84 0.17 -22.41 13.36
N ALA A 85 -1.15 -22.36 13.49
CA ALA A 85 -1.89 -23.00 14.58
C ALA A 85 -2.23 -24.48 14.30
N GLY A 86 -2.20 -24.92 13.05
CA GLY A 86 -2.59 -26.25 12.59
C GLY A 86 -4.10 -26.42 12.34
N SER A 87 -4.96 -25.76 13.12
CA SER A 87 -6.41 -25.72 12.92
C SER A 87 -7.03 -24.49 13.57
N VAL A 88 -8.30 -24.21 13.25
CA VAL A 88 -9.05 -23.09 13.86
C VAL A 88 -9.32 -23.39 15.33
N GLU A 89 -9.62 -24.64 15.64
CA GLU A 89 -9.89 -25.15 16.98
C GLU A 89 -8.63 -25.07 17.85
N ALA A 90 -7.49 -25.51 17.30
CA ALA A 90 -6.21 -25.38 17.99
C ALA A 90 -5.86 -23.93 18.29
N LEU A 91 -6.13 -22.99 17.37
CA LEU A 91 -5.91 -21.56 17.63
C LEU A 91 -6.75 -21.03 18.80
N ALA A 92 -8.00 -21.48 18.92
CA ALA A 92 -8.93 -21.06 19.97
C ALA A 92 -8.58 -21.63 21.36
N GLU A 93 -7.93 -22.78 21.40
CA GLU A 93 -7.47 -23.42 22.64
C GLU A 93 -6.14 -22.84 23.16
N LEU A 94 -5.42 -22.06 22.34
CA LEU A 94 -4.18 -21.42 22.75
C LEU A 94 -4.42 -20.31 23.78
N GLY A 95 -3.50 -20.20 24.74
CA GLY A 95 -3.46 -19.07 25.66
C GLY A 95 -3.20 -17.74 24.93
N PRO A 96 -3.61 -16.58 25.49
CA PRO A 96 -3.54 -15.28 24.82
C PRO A 96 -2.15 -14.90 24.28
N VAL A 97 -1.08 -15.27 25.02
CA VAL A 97 0.30 -14.98 24.62
C VAL A 97 0.72 -15.78 23.38
N ALA A 98 0.35 -17.07 23.33
CA ALA A 98 0.66 -17.93 22.19
C ALA A 98 -0.12 -17.50 20.95
N GLN A 99 -1.39 -17.13 21.12
CA GLN A 99 -2.23 -16.58 20.05
C GLN A 99 -1.62 -15.28 19.50
N GLN A 100 -1.19 -14.36 20.36
CA GLN A 100 -0.59 -13.09 19.94
C GLN A 100 0.70 -13.29 19.13
N GLY A 101 1.51 -14.31 19.45
CA GLY A 101 2.70 -14.67 18.67
C GLY A 101 2.38 -15.22 17.28
N ILE A 102 1.24 -15.88 17.09
CA ILE A 102 0.76 -16.33 15.78
C ILE A 102 0.19 -15.15 14.98
N LEU A 103 -0.60 -14.29 15.63
CA LEU A 103 -1.18 -13.11 14.99
C LEU A 103 -0.09 -12.15 14.47
N SER A 104 1.00 -11.98 15.22
CA SER A 104 2.11 -11.13 14.79
C SER A 104 2.84 -11.70 13.57
N GLN A 105 3.07 -13.02 13.52
CA GLN A 105 3.68 -13.69 12.36
C GLN A 105 2.76 -13.70 11.13
N ALA A 106 1.46 -13.90 11.34
CA ALA A 106 0.47 -13.76 10.26
C ALA A 106 0.46 -12.34 9.70
N ALA A 107 0.53 -11.32 10.57
CA ALA A 107 0.61 -9.91 10.16
C ALA A 107 1.88 -9.62 9.35
N GLN A 108 3.03 -10.16 9.77
CA GLN A 108 4.30 -10.02 9.05
C GLN A 108 4.19 -10.55 7.61
N THR A 109 3.57 -11.71 7.42
CA THR A 109 3.33 -12.32 6.10
C THR A 109 2.40 -11.46 5.24
N SER A 110 1.35 -10.90 5.83
CA SER A 110 0.46 -9.95 5.15
C SER A 110 1.20 -8.68 4.72
N PHE A 111 2.07 -8.13 5.55
CA PHE A 111 2.87 -6.94 5.21
C PHE A 111 3.85 -7.21 4.07
N GLU A 112 4.51 -8.38 4.07
CA GLU A 112 5.41 -8.78 2.99
C GLU A 112 4.67 -8.93 1.66
N THR A 113 3.50 -9.57 1.68
CA THR A 113 2.67 -9.72 0.48
C THR A 113 2.19 -8.36 -0.02
N ASN A 114 1.76 -7.49 0.89
CA ASN A 114 1.28 -6.15 0.56
C ASN A 114 2.40 -5.25 -0.01
N ALA A 115 3.67 -5.51 0.30
CA ALA A 115 4.81 -4.76 -0.23
C ALA A 115 4.95 -4.89 -1.77
N LEU A 116 4.30 -5.87 -2.38
CA LEU A 116 4.23 -6.02 -3.83
C LEU A 116 3.56 -4.82 -4.51
N LEU A 117 2.48 -4.29 -3.93
CA LEU A 117 1.73 -3.17 -4.51
C LEU A 117 2.60 -1.92 -4.70
N PRO A 118 3.28 -1.37 -3.65
CA PRO A 118 4.18 -0.25 -3.83
C PRO A 118 5.40 -0.59 -4.69
N ALA A 119 5.88 -1.84 -4.72
CA ALA A 119 6.96 -2.24 -5.62
C ALA A 119 6.53 -2.08 -7.10
N VAL A 120 5.32 -2.51 -7.45
CA VAL A 120 4.73 -2.28 -8.78
C VAL A 120 4.58 -0.78 -9.06
N LEU A 121 4.12 0.01 -8.09
CA LEU A 121 4.02 1.46 -8.24
C LEU A 121 5.38 2.15 -8.45
N VAL A 122 6.44 1.69 -7.80
CA VAL A 122 7.81 2.19 -8.02
C VAL A 122 8.22 1.95 -9.47
N LEU A 123 7.91 0.78 -10.03
CA LEU A 123 8.19 0.50 -11.44
C LEU A 123 7.36 1.40 -12.35
N ILE A 124 6.05 1.51 -12.14
CA ILE A 124 5.15 2.34 -12.95
C ILE A 124 5.60 3.80 -12.94
N PHE A 125 5.78 4.40 -11.76
CA PHE A 125 6.21 5.79 -11.65
C PHE A 125 7.64 5.99 -12.16
N GLY A 126 8.52 5.00 -12.01
CA GLY A 126 9.85 5.02 -12.61
C GLY A 126 9.80 5.07 -14.14
N LEU A 127 8.95 4.26 -14.77
CA LEU A 127 8.74 4.28 -16.22
C LEU A 127 8.14 5.59 -16.72
N ILE A 128 7.14 6.12 -16.00
CA ILE A 128 6.52 7.42 -16.30
C ILE A 128 7.57 8.53 -16.21
N TRP A 129 8.36 8.57 -15.13
CA TRP A 129 9.41 9.57 -14.94
C TRP A 129 10.48 9.50 -16.04
N LEU A 130 10.91 8.29 -16.43
CA LEU A 130 11.85 8.09 -17.53
C LEU A 130 11.29 8.63 -18.86
N ARG A 131 10.00 8.43 -19.11
CA ARG A 131 9.32 8.95 -20.30
C ARG A 131 9.23 10.46 -20.28
N ASP A 132 8.76 11.07 -19.19
CA ASP A 132 8.61 12.52 -19.09
C ASP A 132 9.98 13.22 -19.24
N ARG A 133 11.04 12.62 -18.70
CA ARG A 133 12.41 13.13 -18.84
C ARG A 133 12.89 13.13 -20.29
N ARG A 134 12.42 12.19 -21.12
CA ARG A 134 12.73 12.12 -22.56
C ARG A 134 11.89 13.10 -23.38
N GLU A 135 10.64 13.32 -23.00
CA GLU A 135 9.69 14.17 -23.73
C GLU A 135 9.85 15.68 -23.41
N GLY A 136 10.76 16.04 -22.49
CA GLY A 136 11.09 17.43 -22.18
C GLY A 136 10.29 18.03 -21.02
N GLY A 137 9.63 17.20 -20.21
CA GLY A 137 8.90 17.61 -19.01
C GLY A 137 7.50 18.16 -19.27
N TYR A 138 6.87 18.66 -18.20
CA TYR A 138 5.50 19.19 -18.22
C TYR A 138 5.40 20.48 -19.03
N ARG A 139 4.38 20.59 -19.88
CA ARG A 139 4.00 21.81 -20.61
C ARG A 139 2.64 22.25 -20.11
N ALA A 140 2.57 23.43 -19.48
CA ALA A 140 1.30 23.98 -19.02
C ALA A 140 0.40 24.28 -20.23
N GLU A 141 -0.73 23.57 -20.34
CA GLU A 141 -1.78 23.89 -21.30
C GLU A 141 -2.67 24.99 -20.73
N ARG A 142 -2.85 26.07 -21.49
CA ARG A 142 -3.88 27.07 -21.20
C ARG A 142 -5.19 26.53 -21.74
N LEU A 143 -6.19 26.40 -20.87
CA LEU A 143 -7.54 26.08 -21.27
C LEU A 143 -8.20 27.40 -21.69
N ASP A 144 -8.58 27.49 -22.96
CA ASP A 144 -9.48 28.56 -23.41
C ASP A 144 -10.86 28.30 -22.79
N GLU A 145 -11.46 29.32 -22.17
CA GLU A 145 -12.81 29.25 -21.56
C GLU A 145 -13.91 28.93 -22.59
#